data_AF-A0AAV1M1F9-F1
#
_entry.id   AF-A0AAV1M1F9-F1
#
_cell.length_a   1.000
_cell.length_b   1.000
_cell.length_c   1.000
_cell.angle_alpha   90.00
_cell.angle_beta   90.00
_cell.angle_gamma   90.00
#
_symmetry.space_group_name_H-M   'P 1'
#
loop_
_entity.id
_entity.type
_entity.pdbx_description
1 polymer ?
#
loop_
_entity_poly.entity_id
_entity_poly.type
_entity_poly.pdbx_seq_one_letter_code
_entity_poly.pdbx_strand_id
1 'polypeptide(L)' 'MLTQAKSKWFHSGGEVKAGSLVLIKYKTTPPLLWSLGRVMTTYPGVDGVTRVAELKTKRCIIRRAVNCICPLPIED' A
#
# COMPACT_ATOMS: atom_id res chain seq x y z
N MET A 1 -22.09 21.55 11.87
CA MET A 1 -21.81 20.36 11.02
C MET A 1 -20.37 19.94 11.24
N LEU A 2 -20.13 18.83 11.93
CA LEU A 2 -18.78 18.34 12.18
C LEU A 2 -18.34 17.54 10.95
N THR A 3 -17.55 18.16 10.07
CA THR A 3 -16.87 17.42 9.01
C THR A 3 -15.83 16.53 9.68
N GLN A 4 -16.17 15.25 9.82
CA GLN A 4 -15.27 14.21 10.28
C GLN A 4 -13.97 14.36 9.48
N ALA A 5 -12.90 14.82 10.12
CA ALA A 5 -11.58 14.78 9.51
C ALA A 5 -11.33 13.30 9.24
N LYS A 6 -11.51 12.88 7.98
CA LYS A 6 -11.02 11.59 7.53
C LYS A 6 -9.54 11.63 7.86
N SER A 7 -9.14 10.93 8.92
CA SER A 7 -7.76 10.58 9.16
C SER A 7 -7.33 9.92 7.85
N LYS A 8 -6.66 10.72 7.02
CA LYS A 8 -6.01 10.24 5.82
C LYS A 8 -5.10 9.15 6.35
N TRP A 9 -5.45 7.89 6.11
CA TRP A 9 -4.63 6.70 6.37
C TRP A 9 -3.40 6.66 5.43
N PHE A 10 -2.85 7.85 5.21
CA PHE A 10 -1.74 8.27 4.39
C PHE A 10 -1.14 9.46 5.12
N HIS A 11 -0.64 9.22 6.33
CA HIS A 11 0.52 9.98 6.78
C HIS A 11 1.63 9.64 5.79
N SER A 12 1.86 10.60 4.91
CA SER A 12 3.00 10.75 4.01
C SER A 12 4.31 10.77 4.82
N GLY A 13 4.68 9.64 5.40
CA GLY A 13 5.87 9.51 6.25
C GLY A 13 6.41 8.09 6.37
N GLY A 14 5.59 7.07 6.15
CA GLY A 14 6.07 5.71 5.97
C GLY A 14 6.35 5.48 4.48
N GLU A 15 7.55 5.83 4.01
CA GLU A 15 7.99 5.38 2.70
C GLU A 15 7.78 3.86 2.62
N VAL A 16 6.99 3.40 1.64
CA VAL A 16 6.76 1.97 1.45
C VAL A 16 8.10 1.37 1.06
N LYS A 17 8.75 0.66 1.98
CA LYS A 17 10.07 0.08 1.74
C LYS A 17 9.93 -1.27 1.04
N ALA A 18 10.93 -1.60 0.23
CA ALA A 18 11.09 -2.98 -0.23
C ALA A 18 11.18 -3.90 1.00
N GLY A 19 10.41 -4.98 0.98
CA GLY A 19 10.32 -5.95 2.06
C GLY A 19 9.11 -5.76 2.99
N SER A 20 8.43 -4.62 2.98
CA SER A 20 7.25 -4.38 3.83
C SER A 20 6.04 -5.23 3.41
N LEU A 21 5.26 -5.67 4.39
CA LEU A 21 3.98 -6.36 4.17
C LEU A 21 2.86 -5.34 3.99
N VAL A 22 2.05 -5.54 2.94
CA VAL A 22 0.97 -4.65 2.55
C VAL A 22 -0.26 -5.45 2.14
N LEU A 23 -1.45 -4.92 2.42
CA LEU A 23 -2.72 -5.41 1.87
C LEU A 23 -2.99 -4.74 0.53
N ILE A 24 -3.49 -5.50 -0.44
CA ILE A 24 -3.83 -5.02 -1.77
C ILE A 24 -5.33 -4.79 -1.87
N LYS A 25 -5.71 -3.53 -2.09
CA LYS A 25 -7.09 -3.12 -2.28
C LYS A 25 -7.53 -3.39 -3.72
N TYR A 26 -8.39 -4.37 -3.90
CA TYR A 26 -9.12 -4.58 -5.15
C TYR A 26 -10.46 -3.85 -5.10
N LYS A 27 -10.85 -3.19 -6.21
CA LYS A 27 -12.12 -2.45 -6.29
C LYS A 27 -13.35 -3.35 -6.14
N THR A 28 -13.22 -4.62 -6.51
CA THR A 28 -14.29 -5.60 -6.56
C THR A 28 -14.39 -6.47 -5.31
N THR A 29 -13.48 -6.31 -4.35
CA THR A 29 -13.31 -7.24 -3.24
C THR A 29 -13.48 -6.50 -1.91
N PRO A 30 -14.33 -7.00 -1.00
CA PRO A 30 -14.51 -6.36 0.30
C PRO A 30 -13.19 -6.37 1.09
N PRO A 31 -12.98 -5.42 2.02
CA PRO A 31 -11.73 -5.27 2.76
C PRO A 31 -11.23 -6.54 3.44
N LEU A 32 -12.15 -7.38 3.92
CA LEU A 32 -11.86 -8.66 4.56
C LEU A 32 -11.22 -9.70 3.63
N LEU A 33 -11.32 -9.51 2.32
CA LEU A 33 -10.80 -10.41 1.29
C LEU A 33 -9.64 -9.78 0.50
N TRP A 34 -9.10 -8.66 0.96
CA TRP A 34 -7.90 -8.07 0.35
C TRP A 34 -6.73 -9.03 0.45
N SER A 35 -6.01 -9.20 -0.66
CA SER A 35 -4.87 -10.09 -0.70
C SER A 35 -3.68 -9.46 0.00
N LEU A 36 -2.99 -10.26 0.81
CA LEU A 36 -1.71 -9.89 1.37
C LEU A 36 -0.62 -9.98 0.30
N GLY A 37 0.24 -8.97 0.26
CA GLY A 37 1.40 -8.91 -0.61
C GLY A 37 2.62 -8.37 0.13
N ARG A 38 3.80 -8.73 -0.35
CA ARG A 38 5.07 -8.15 0.11
C ARG A 38 5.61 -7.23 -0.96
N VAL A 39 6.04 -6.04 -0.58
CA VAL A 39 6.68 -5.10 -1.50
C VAL A 39 8.02 -5.68 -1.92
N MET A 40 8.22 -5.86 -3.23
CA MET A 40 9.49 -6.30 -3.81
C MET A 40 10.34 -5.09 -4.18
N THR A 41 9.74 -4.13 -4.88
CA THR A 41 10.45 -2.96 -5.40
C THR A 41 9.49 -1.78 -5.42
N THR A 42 10.01 -0.59 -5.11
CA THR A 42 9.27 0.67 -5.21
C THR A 42 9.86 1.55 -6.28
N TYR A 43 8.97 2.29 -6.96
CA TYR A 43 9.35 3.21 -8.02
C TYR A 43 9.01 4.63 -7.57
N PRO A 44 9.97 5.34 -6.94
CA PRO A 44 9.82 6.75 -6.62
C PRO A 44 9.81 7.59 -7.91
N GLY A 45 9.00 8.64 -7.91
CA GLY A 45 9.06 9.67 -8.96
C GLY A 45 10.20 10.66 -8.74
N VAL A 46 10.29 11.65 -9.63
CA VAL A 46 11.27 12.75 -9.53
C VAL A 46 11.18 13.54 -8.22
N ASP A 47 10.00 13.60 -7.62
CA ASP A 47 9.76 14.30 -6.34
C ASP A 47 10.11 13.43 -5.10
N GLY A 48 10.70 12.25 -5.29
CA GLY A 48 10.99 11.28 -4.22
C GLY A 48 9.76 10.50 -3.73
N VAL A 49 8.54 10.86 -4.16
CA VAL A 49 7.31 10.19 -3.72
C VAL A 49 7.11 8.88 -4.48
N THR A 50 7.05 7.76 -3.76
CA THR A 50 6.67 6.46 -4.32
C THR A 50 5.19 6.45 -4.70
N ARG A 51 4.91 6.39 -6.02
CA ARG A 51 3.54 6.30 -6.55
C ARG A 51 3.16 4.87 -6.90
N VAL A 52 4.13 4.03 -7.26
CA VAL A 52 3.91 2.65 -7.70
C VAL A 52 4.88 1.72 -7.00
N ALA A 53 4.35 0.59 -6.53
CA ALA A 53 5.13 -0.49 -5.95
C ALA A 53 4.84 -1.81 -6.67
N GLU A 54 5.87 -2.63 -6.81
CA GLU A 54 5.77 -4.01 -7.21
C GLU A 54 5.61 -4.90 -5.97
N LEU A 55 4.61 -5.75 -6.00
CA LEU A 55 4.14 -6.53 -4.87
C LEU A 55 4.13 -8.00 -5.26
N LYS A 56 4.73 -8.84 -4.43
CA LYS A 56 4.63 -10.29 -4.54
C LYS A 56 3.45 -10.77 -3.71
N THR A 57 2.44 -11.29 -4.39
CA THR A 57 1.35 -12.04 -3.75
C THR A 57 1.69 -13.53 -3.75
N LYS A 58 0.88 -14.34 -3.06
CA LYS A 58 1.03 -15.81 -3.03
C LYS A 58 1.01 -16.44 -4.44
N ARG A 59 0.33 -15.82 -5.40
CA ARG A 59 0.12 -16.37 -6.75
C ARG A 59 1.02 -15.74 -7.81
N CYS A 60 1.24 -14.42 -7.73
CA CYS A 60 1.94 -13.69 -8.78
C CYS A 60 2.54 -12.37 -8.27
N ILE A 61 3.42 -11.79 -9.07
CA ILE A 61 3.94 -10.45 -8.87
C ILE A 61 3.05 -9.46 -9.62
N ILE A 62 2.59 -8.42 -8.94
CA ILE A 62 1.71 -7.40 -9.50
C ILE A 62 2.24 -6.00 -9.19
N ARG A 63 2.01 -5.05 -10.10
CA ARG A 63 2.32 -3.63 -9.88
C ARG A 63 1.06 -2.88 -9.51
N ARG A 64 1.08 -2.17 -8.39
CA ARG A 64 -0.06 -1.37 -7.91
C ARG A 64 0.39 -0.01 -7.42
N ALA A 65 -0.49 0.96 -7.61
CA ALA A 65 -0.30 2.29 -7.05
C ALA A 65 -0.32 2.21 -5.53
N VAL A 66 0.43 3.08 -4.85
CA VAL A 66 0.49 3.10 -3.39
C VAL A 66 -0.90 3.38 -2.79
N ASN A 67 -1.73 4.18 -3.45
CA ASN A 67 -3.13 4.43 -3.04
C ASN A 67 -4.03 3.16 -3.06
N CYS A 68 -3.60 2.09 -3.74
CA CYS A 68 -4.30 0.81 -3.79
C CYS A 68 -3.70 -0.23 -2.84
N ILE A 69 -2.80 0.17 -1.95
CA ILE A 69 -2.24 -0.71 -0.92
C ILE A 69 -2.33 -0.07 0.46
N CYS A 70 -2.37 -0.92 1.48
CA CYS A 70 -2.36 -0.52 2.87
C CYS A 70 -1.20 -1.23 3.57
N PRO A 71 -0.13 -0.52 3.97
CA PRO A 71 0.93 -1.13 4.74
C PRO A 71 0.42 -1.60 6.09
N LEU A 72 0.84 -2.79 6.50
CA LEU A 72 0.53 -3.28 7.84
C LEU A 72 1.51 -2.66 8.84
N PRO A 73 1.03 -2.19 10.01
CA PRO A 73 1.90 -1.85 11.12
C PRO A 73 2.44 -3.16 11.70
N ILE A 74 3.57 -3.60 11.15
CA ILE A 74 4.40 -4.60 11.80
C ILE A 74 5.37 -3.81 12.68
N GLU A 75 5.05 -3.77 13.98
CA GLU A 75 6.03 -3.45 15.02
C GLU A 75 7.07 -4.59 15.01
N ASP A 76 8.35 -4.24 14.97
CA ASP A 76 9.46 -5.17 15.19
C ASP A 76 9.60 -5.43 16.69
#